data_AF-A0A7L9AWW1-F1
#
_entry.id   AF-A0A7L9AWW1-F1
#
_cell.length_a   1.000
_cell.length_b   1.000
_cell.length_c   1.000
_cell.angle_alpha   90.00
_cell.angle_beta   90.00
_cell.angle_gamma   90.00
#
_symmetry.space_group_name_H-M   'P 1'
#
loop_
_entity.id
_entity.type
_entity.pdbx_description
1 polymer ?
#
loop_
_entity_poly.entity_id
_entity_poly.type
_entity_poly.pdbx_seq_one_letter_code
_entity_poly.pdbx_strand_id
1 'polypeptide(L)'
;KHKNPGLQKYALDCVLNYKNKSVIPYKNNLHNLVDEKKFKDELTQFKITKDSEAIQPDHREHVIPIILRILYGKMTTKLAADKKGGGQTRRSLIMRYLSGCNEDELKMFIDMAFSYLKDYMTMETREIYTSINKNIDLKSVISPGKLHSILNLFDVVREYFGGYMKDQLLSEFFKIFYAVCSNVASVLSNVEKVHISYVKVMKNLRTLAISILGKLFDHFDKYIWSKDELFVIFKCLIWPLVPRLPIEGVNNPTPLLKLFNTWCQNPRYYTLFVTCDENDSSLSVLPFIFKLIIAPKTSPGVVNLILDMIEKLLTLIEDEEEKEIPKIESFCTLIVKAEDKADINFGSQILIPHLPSILEVMKRRIA
;
A
#
# COMPACT_ATOMS: atom_id res chain seq x y z
N LYS A 1 -9.98 -17.41 -15.37
CA LYS A 1 -10.32 -16.46 -14.27
C LYS A 1 -11.38 -16.99 -13.30
N HIS A 2 -12.34 -17.82 -13.74
CA HIS A 2 -13.36 -18.36 -12.83
C HIS A 2 -12.74 -19.26 -11.74
N LYS A 3 -13.40 -19.37 -10.57
CA LYS A 3 -12.90 -20.10 -9.39
C LYS A 3 -13.15 -21.61 -9.43
N ASN A 4 -14.21 -22.01 -10.12
CA ASN A 4 -14.62 -23.42 -10.26
C ASN A 4 -13.62 -24.18 -11.17
N PRO A 5 -12.96 -25.24 -10.67
CA PRO A 5 -11.99 -26.01 -11.45
C PRO A 5 -12.56 -26.70 -12.69
N GLY A 6 -13.81 -27.19 -12.63
CA GLY A 6 -14.47 -27.80 -13.79
C GLY A 6 -14.69 -26.79 -14.91
N LEU A 7 -15.18 -25.59 -14.59
CA LEU A 7 -15.31 -24.51 -15.57
C LEU A 7 -13.96 -24.03 -16.11
N GLN A 8 -12.91 -24.01 -15.28
CA GLN A 8 -11.55 -23.73 -15.75
C GLN A 8 -11.10 -24.78 -16.77
N LYS A 9 -11.36 -26.07 -16.51
CA LYS A 9 -11.00 -27.17 -17.40
C LYS A 9 -11.71 -27.06 -18.74
N TYR A 10 -13.03 -26.92 -18.75
CA TYR A 10 -13.79 -26.75 -20.00
C TYR A 10 -13.34 -25.52 -20.79
N ALA A 11 -13.11 -24.38 -20.12
CA ALA A 11 -12.59 -23.20 -20.78
C ALA A 11 -11.19 -23.41 -21.37
N LEU A 12 -10.31 -24.12 -20.66
CA LEU A 12 -8.98 -24.48 -21.17
C LEU A 12 -9.08 -25.40 -22.39
N ASP A 13 -9.96 -26.40 -22.36
CA ASP A 13 -10.20 -27.29 -23.50
C ASP A 13 -10.66 -26.52 -24.74
N CYS A 14 -11.56 -25.54 -24.56
CA CYS A 14 -11.95 -24.63 -25.63
C CYS A 14 -10.77 -23.81 -26.18
N VAL A 15 -9.93 -23.26 -25.30
CA VAL A 15 -8.71 -22.51 -25.71
C VAL A 15 -7.76 -23.41 -26.49
N LEU A 16 -7.56 -24.65 -26.06
CA LEU A 16 -6.67 -25.61 -26.73
C LEU A 16 -7.22 -26.09 -28.09
N ASN A 17 -8.54 -26.07 -28.28
CA ASN A 17 -9.16 -26.43 -29.56
C ASN A 17 -8.85 -25.43 -30.69
N TYR A 18 -8.37 -24.22 -30.38
CA TYR A 18 -7.84 -23.30 -31.40
C TYR A 18 -6.49 -23.76 -31.99
N LYS A 19 -5.89 -24.83 -31.45
CA LYS A 19 -4.65 -25.46 -31.97
C LYS A 19 -3.49 -24.48 -32.20
N ASN A 20 -3.36 -23.49 -31.32
CA ASN A 20 -2.23 -22.56 -31.37
C ASN A 20 -0.91 -23.33 -31.15
N LYS A 21 -0.01 -23.26 -32.14
CA LYS A 21 1.28 -23.99 -32.15
C LYS A 21 2.14 -23.68 -30.93
N SER A 22 2.04 -22.48 -30.39
CA SER A 22 2.79 -22.04 -29.20
C SER A 22 2.23 -22.59 -27.88
N VAL A 23 0.96 -23.00 -27.85
CA VAL A 23 0.27 -23.42 -26.61
C VAL A 23 0.18 -24.94 -26.50
N ILE A 24 -0.02 -25.63 -27.62
CA ILE A 24 -0.18 -27.10 -27.67
C ILE A 24 0.94 -27.88 -26.96
N PRO A 25 2.24 -27.49 -27.06
CA PRO A 25 3.32 -28.18 -26.35
C PRO A 25 3.12 -28.24 -24.83
N TYR A 26 2.43 -27.26 -24.25
CA TYR A 26 2.23 -27.11 -22.81
C TYR A 26 0.87 -27.61 -22.32
N LYS A 27 0.09 -28.28 -23.18
CA LYS A 27 -1.27 -28.75 -22.87
C LYS A 27 -1.33 -29.51 -21.54
N ASN A 28 -0.44 -30.48 -21.34
CA ASN A 28 -0.42 -31.30 -20.13
C ASN A 28 -0.11 -30.47 -18.88
N ASN A 29 0.85 -29.54 -18.97
CA ASN A 29 1.20 -28.64 -17.87
C ASN A 29 0.00 -27.75 -17.50
N LEU A 30 -0.67 -27.16 -18.51
CA LEU A 30 -1.85 -26.31 -18.29
C LEU A 30 -3.00 -27.10 -17.65
N HIS A 31 -3.24 -28.35 -18.06
CA HIS A 31 -4.24 -29.23 -17.42
C HIS A 31 -3.85 -29.57 -15.98
N ASN A 32 -2.59 -29.87 -15.71
CA ASN A 32 -2.10 -30.16 -14.36
C ASN A 32 -2.19 -28.92 -13.44
N LEU A 33 -2.01 -27.70 -13.96
CA LEU A 33 -2.25 -26.46 -13.22
C LEU A 33 -3.74 -26.24 -12.87
N VAL A 34 -4.66 -26.79 -13.67
CA VAL A 34 -6.10 -26.76 -13.37
C VAL A 34 -6.49 -27.87 -12.39
N ASP A 35 -5.80 -29.01 -12.39
CA ASP A 35 -6.06 -30.13 -11.50
C ASP A 35 -5.60 -29.85 -10.05
N GLU A 36 -6.54 -29.88 -9.10
CA GLU A 36 -6.26 -29.62 -7.67
C GLU A 36 -5.26 -30.60 -7.05
N LYS A 37 -5.23 -31.85 -7.51
CA LYS A 37 -4.35 -32.89 -6.94
C LYS A 37 -2.91 -32.69 -7.41
N LYS A 38 -2.73 -32.28 -8.66
CA LYS A 38 -1.41 -32.09 -9.28
C LYS A 38 -0.86 -30.67 -9.14
N PHE A 39 -1.71 -29.73 -8.73
CA PHE A 39 -1.39 -28.30 -8.73
C PHE A 39 -0.06 -27.95 -8.05
N LYS A 40 0.20 -28.45 -6.84
CA LYS A 40 1.41 -28.11 -6.09
C LYS A 40 2.68 -28.69 -6.73
N ASP A 41 2.59 -29.93 -7.20
CA ASP A 41 3.70 -30.62 -7.86
C ASP A 41 4.02 -29.93 -9.19
N GLU A 42 2.98 -29.55 -9.94
CA GLU A 42 3.11 -28.86 -11.21
C GLU A 42 3.76 -27.48 -11.05
N LEU A 43 3.37 -26.68 -10.04
CA LEU A 43 4.04 -25.39 -9.76
C LEU A 43 5.54 -25.54 -9.44
N THR A 44 5.96 -26.71 -8.96
CA THR A 44 7.36 -26.98 -8.63
C THR A 44 8.15 -27.45 -9.86
N GLN A 45 7.53 -28.27 -10.70
CA GLN A 45 8.16 -28.87 -11.88
C GLN A 45 8.16 -27.92 -13.09
N PHE A 46 7.06 -27.22 -13.33
CA PHE A 46 6.89 -26.36 -14.51
C PHE A 46 7.25 -24.90 -14.18
N LYS A 47 8.54 -24.61 -14.04
CA LYS A 47 9.03 -23.27 -13.64
C LYS A 47 8.79 -22.21 -14.72
N ILE A 48 8.17 -21.08 -14.36
CA ILE A 48 7.85 -19.98 -15.30
C ILE A 48 9.02 -19.01 -15.56
N THR A 49 10.12 -19.15 -14.81
CA THR A 49 11.29 -18.27 -14.92
C THR A 49 11.98 -18.39 -16.28
N LYS A 50 12.70 -17.34 -16.71
CA LYS A 50 13.37 -17.33 -18.03
C LYS A 50 14.52 -18.35 -18.12
N ASP A 51 15.18 -18.64 -17.00
CA ASP A 51 16.32 -19.56 -16.87
C ASP A 51 15.93 -21.04 -16.88
N SER A 52 14.66 -21.38 -16.66
CA SER A 52 14.23 -22.78 -16.59
C SER A 52 14.16 -23.46 -17.95
N GLU A 53 14.13 -22.68 -19.04
CA GLU A 53 13.84 -23.10 -20.42
C GLU A 53 12.53 -23.90 -20.58
N ALA A 54 11.70 -23.97 -19.53
CA ALA A 54 10.48 -24.76 -19.52
C ALA A 54 9.42 -24.20 -20.47
N ILE A 55 9.47 -22.89 -20.76
CA ILE A 55 8.63 -22.23 -21.76
C ILE A 55 9.54 -21.49 -22.72
N GLN A 56 9.45 -21.84 -24.01
CA GLN A 56 10.24 -21.21 -25.06
C GLN A 56 9.87 -19.71 -25.16
N PRO A 57 10.83 -18.80 -25.38
CA PRO A 57 10.59 -17.36 -25.43
C PRO A 57 9.42 -16.98 -26.36
N ASP A 58 9.40 -17.52 -27.58
CA ASP A 58 8.37 -17.23 -28.59
C ASP A 58 6.97 -17.76 -28.21
N HIS A 59 6.91 -18.70 -27.26
CA HIS A 59 5.64 -19.24 -26.79
C HIS A 59 5.07 -18.43 -25.62
N ARG A 60 5.89 -17.65 -24.90
CA ARG A 60 5.48 -16.98 -23.66
C ARG A 60 4.32 -16.02 -23.86
N GLU A 61 4.33 -15.25 -24.95
CA GLU A 61 3.26 -14.31 -25.30
C GLU A 61 1.87 -14.97 -25.28
N HIS A 62 1.78 -16.24 -25.66
CA HIS A 62 0.52 -16.97 -25.74
C HIS A 62 0.23 -17.82 -24.50
N VAL A 63 1.26 -18.38 -23.87
CA VAL A 63 1.13 -19.34 -22.76
C VAL A 63 0.96 -18.64 -21.41
N ILE A 64 1.77 -17.62 -21.14
CA ILE A 64 1.76 -16.89 -19.87
C ILE A 64 0.39 -16.28 -19.57
N PRO A 65 -0.30 -15.62 -20.51
CA PRO A 65 -1.63 -15.07 -20.23
C PRO A 65 -2.65 -16.14 -19.83
N ILE A 66 -2.49 -17.39 -20.27
CA ILE A 66 -3.35 -18.52 -19.88
C ILE A 66 -3.02 -18.93 -18.44
N ILE A 67 -1.73 -19.10 -18.13
CA ILE A 67 -1.25 -19.43 -16.78
C ILE A 67 -1.74 -18.37 -15.78
N LEU A 68 -1.53 -17.08 -16.06
CA LEU A 68 -2.00 -15.99 -15.21
C LEU A 68 -3.51 -16.09 -14.92
N ARG A 69 -4.33 -16.35 -15.96
CA ARG A 69 -5.79 -16.48 -15.82
C ARG A 69 -6.23 -17.71 -15.01
N ILE A 70 -5.50 -18.82 -15.09
CA ILE A 70 -5.72 -20.03 -14.29
C ILE A 70 -5.38 -19.72 -12.84
N LEU A 71 -4.16 -19.24 -12.58
CA LEU A 71 -3.63 -18.98 -11.25
C LEU A 71 -4.42 -17.90 -10.51
N TYR A 72 -4.85 -16.83 -11.19
CA TYR A 72 -5.75 -15.83 -10.61
C TYR A 72 -7.09 -16.45 -10.15
N GLY A 73 -7.64 -17.36 -10.97
CA GLY A 73 -8.85 -18.10 -10.59
C GLY A 73 -8.62 -18.95 -9.34
N LYS A 74 -7.51 -19.70 -9.29
CA LYS A 74 -7.13 -20.51 -8.12
C LYS A 74 -6.89 -19.68 -6.86
N MET A 75 -6.27 -18.50 -7.02
CA MET A 75 -5.99 -17.57 -5.92
C MET A 75 -7.26 -16.97 -5.33
N THR A 76 -8.26 -16.66 -6.17
CA THR A 76 -9.51 -16.02 -5.72
C THR A 76 -10.55 -17.00 -5.18
N THR A 77 -10.31 -18.31 -5.29
CA THR A 77 -11.12 -19.35 -4.65
C THR A 77 -11.02 -19.18 -3.14
N LYS A 78 -12.12 -18.73 -2.53
CA LYS A 78 -12.29 -18.81 -1.08
C LYS A 78 -12.44 -20.29 -0.75
N LEU A 79 -11.33 -20.98 -0.46
CA LEU A 79 -11.42 -22.23 0.27
C LEU A 79 -12.12 -21.87 1.58
N ALA A 80 -13.34 -22.36 1.73
CA ALA A 80 -14.23 -22.00 2.83
C ALA A 80 -13.49 -22.25 4.14
N ALA A 81 -13.12 -21.16 4.83
CA ALA A 81 -12.74 -21.14 6.24
C ALA A 81 -12.06 -22.42 6.76
N ASP A 82 -11.04 -22.92 6.07
CA ASP A 82 -10.22 -23.96 6.65
C ASP A 82 -9.54 -23.33 7.85
N LYS A 83 -9.89 -23.82 9.04
CA LYS A 83 -9.51 -23.33 10.37
C LYS A 83 -7.99 -23.29 10.63
N LYS A 84 -7.15 -23.46 9.59
CA LYS A 84 -5.68 -23.58 9.64
C LYS A 84 -4.96 -22.91 8.45
N GLY A 85 -5.44 -21.77 7.95
CA GLY A 85 -4.62 -20.90 7.08
C GLY A 85 -4.29 -21.42 5.66
N GLY A 86 -4.85 -22.56 5.22
CA GLY A 86 -4.51 -23.19 3.93
C GLY A 86 -4.76 -22.30 2.70
N GLY A 87 -5.75 -21.40 2.76
CA GLY A 87 -6.00 -20.41 1.71
C GLY A 87 -4.87 -19.39 1.56
N GLN A 88 -4.25 -18.97 2.68
CA GLN A 88 -3.10 -18.06 2.68
C GLN A 88 -1.86 -18.75 2.14
N THR A 89 -1.61 -20.01 2.53
CA THR A 89 -0.49 -20.81 2.01
C THR A 89 -0.59 -21.00 0.50
N ARG A 90 -1.79 -21.32 -0.02
CA ARG A 90 -2.01 -21.46 -1.46
C ARG A 90 -1.73 -20.16 -2.21
N ARG A 91 -2.21 -19.04 -1.67
CA ARG A 91 -1.99 -17.72 -2.25
C ARG A 91 -0.51 -17.35 -2.29
N SER A 92 0.20 -17.57 -1.18
CA SER A 92 1.65 -17.40 -1.10
C SER A 92 2.39 -18.25 -2.13
N LEU A 93 2.04 -19.52 -2.28
CA LEU A 93 2.63 -20.42 -3.27
C LEU A 93 2.43 -19.92 -4.70
N ILE A 94 1.22 -19.45 -5.03
CA ILE A 94 0.92 -18.87 -6.35
C ILE A 94 1.72 -17.60 -6.59
N MET A 95 1.79 -16.69 -5.62
CA MET A 95 2.54 -15.45 -5.78
C MET A 95 4.04 -15.73 -5.93
N ARG A 96 4.61 -16.63 -5.14
CA ARG A 96 6.01 -17.04 -5.28
C ARG A 96 6.30 -17.70 -6.63
N TYR A 97 5.35 -18.43 -7.20
CA TYR A 97 5.51 -18.95 -8.56
C TYR A 97 5.49 -17.81 -9.59
N LEU A 98 4.54 -16.89 -9.45
CA LEU A 98 4.38 -15.73 -10.34
C LEU A 98 5.53 -14.72 -10.25
N SER A 99 6.29 -14.67 -9.15
CA SER A 99 7.48 -13.81 -9.07
C SER A 99 8.60 -14.26 -10.02
N GLY A 100 8.48 -15.43 -10.66
CA GLY A 100 9.34 -15.83 -11.76
C GLY A 100 8.97 -15.21 -13.12
N CYS A 101 7.87 -14.46 -13.20
CA CYS A 101 7.50 -13.72 -14.40
C CYS A 101 8.43 -12.52 -14.62
N ASN A 102 8.58 -12.10 -15.87
CA ASN A 102 9.22 -10.82 -16.16
C ASN A 102 8.27 -9.64 -15.90
N GLU A 103 8.80 -8.42 -15.97
CA GLU A 103 8.04 -7.22 -15.65
C GLU A 103 6.78 -7.02 -16.52
N ASP A 104 6.87 -7.27 -17.83
CA ASP A 104 5.72 -7.14 -18.73
C ASP A 104 4.60 -8.14 -18.35
N GLU A 105 4.99 -9.37 -18.03
CA GLU A 105 4.07 -10.42 -17.58
C GLU A 105 3.47 -10.10 -16.21
N LEU A 106 4.24 -9.48 -15.30
CA LEU A 106 3.72 -8.97 -14.03
C LEU A 106 2.72 -7.85 -14.26
N LYS A 107 3.00 -6.91 -15.18
CA LYS A 107 2.03 -5.88 -15.60
C LYS A 107 0.75 -6.50 -16.14
N MET A 108 0.84 -7.54 -16.97
CA MET A 108 -0.35 -8.28 -17.44
C MET A 108 -1.17 -8.86 -16.29
N PHE A 109 -0.49 -9.38 -15.24
CA PHE A 109 -1.17 -9.88 -14.06
C PHE A 109 -1.87 -8.75 -13.28
N ILE A 110 -1.20 -7.61 -13.07
CA ILE A 110 -1.74 -6.44 -12.38
C ILE A 110 -2.98 -5.90 -13.13
N ASP A 111 -2.85 -5.63 -14.43
CA ASP A 111 -3.95 -5.18 -15.29
C ASP A 111 -5.16 -6.12 -15.21
N MET A 112 -4.89 -7.42 -15.21
CA MET A 112 -5.92 -8.44 -15.10
C MET A 112 -6.57 -8.46 -13.70
N ALA A 113 -5.76 -8.37 -12.66
CA ALA A 113 -6.18 -8.50 -11.27
C ALA A 113 -6.96 -7.29 -10.77
N PHE A 114 -6.61 -6.11 -11.28
CA PHE A 114 -7.17 -4.81 -10.92
C PHE A 114 -7.95 -4.17 -12.07
N SER A 115 -8.50 -4.99 -12.97
CA SER A 115 -9.19 -4.51 -14.19
C SER A 115 -10.30 -3.48 -13.93
N TYR A 116 -10.89 -3.49 -12.72
CA TYR A 116 -11.92 -2.52 -12.32
C TYR A 116 -11.35 -1.10 -12.05
N LEU A 117 -10.06 -0.99 -11.77
CA LEU A 117 -9.36 0.26 -11.48
C LEU A 117 -8.24 0.52 -12.50
N LYS A 118 -8.23 -0.20 -13.62
CA LYS A 118 -7.16 -0.12 -14.62
C LYS A 118 -7.03 1.29 -15.20
N ASP A 119 -8.15 1.95 -15.47
CA ASP A 119 -8.16 3.28 -16.07
C ASP A 119 -7.45 4.32 -15.18
N TYR A 120 -7.48 4.14 -13.85
CA TYR A 120 -6.75 5.01 -12.92
C TYR A 120 -5.23 4.85 -13.00
N MET A 121 -4.72 3.70 -13.47
CA MET A 121 -3.27 3.48 -13.60
C MET A 121 -2.64 4.40 -14.65
N THR A 122 -3.41 4.82 -15.65
CA THR A 122 -2.95 5.71 -16.71
C THR A 122 -3.21 7.19 -16.42
N MET A 123 -3.99 7.50 -15.38
CA MET A 123 -4.30 8.89 -14.99
C MET A 123 -3.17 9.50 -14.17
N GLU A 124 -3.13 10.83 -14.11
CA GLU A 124 -2.27 11.53 -13.16
C GLU A 124 -2.79 11.38 -11.72
N THR A 125 -1.88 11.27 -10.75
CA THR A 125 -2.26 10.90 -9.37
C THR A 125 -3.25 11.90 -8.75
N ARG A 126 -3.02 13.20 -8.94
CA ARG A 126 -3.93 14.24 -8.43
C ARG A 126 -5.28 14.20 -9.15
N GLU A 127 -5.29 13.87 -10.44
CA GLU A 127 -6.51 13.73 -11.23
C GLU A 127 -7.42 12.62 -10.69
N ILE A 128 -6.86 11.49 -10.26
CA ILE A 128 -7.60 10.38 -9.62
C ILE A 128 -8.44 10.90 -8.44
N TYR A 129 -7.82 11.68 -7.54
CA TYR A 129 -8.53 12.24 -6.39
C TYR A 129 -9.63 13.22 -6.81
N THR A 130 -9.32 14.15 -7.73
CA THR A 130 -10.29 15.17 -8.15
C THR A 130 -11.47 14.57 -8.92
N SER A 131 -11.23 13.62 -9.81
CA SER A 131 -12.25 12.94 -10.62
C SER A 131 -13.21 12.13 -9.75
N ILE A 132 -12.69 11.34 -8.81
CA ILE A 132 -13.52 10.55 -7.89
C ILE A 132 -14.39 11.47 -7.03
N ASN A 133 -13.82 12.56 -6.48
CA ASN A 133 -14.60 13.47 -5.64
C ASN A 133 -15.67 14.26 -6.40
N LYS A 134 -15.40 14.65 -7.65
CA LYS A 134 -16.37 15.38 -8.47
C LYS A 134 -17.51 14.48 -8.94
N ASN A 135 -17.22 13.23 -9.26
CA ASN A 135 -18.16 12.32 -9.93
C ASN A 135 -18.77 11.27 -8.99
N ILE A 136 -18.61 11.41 -7.67
CA ILE A 136 -19.14 10.41 -6.73
C ILE A 136 -20.67 10.36 -6.76
N ASP A 137 -21.20 9.19 -7.12
CA ASP A 137 -22.59 8.83 -6.88
C ASP A 137 -22.68 7.90 -5.68
N LEU A 138 -23.19 8.42 -4.55
CA LEU A 138 -23.37 7.65 -3.32
C LEU A 138 -24.31 6.43 -3.48
N LYS A 139 -25.17 6.41 -4.50
CA LYS A 139 -26.04 5.28 -4.81
C LYS A 139 -25.32 4.16 -5.57
N SER A 140 -24.20 4.46 -6.22
CA SER A 140 -23.45 3.55 -7.09
C SER A 140 -21.95 3.51 -6.77
N VAL A 141 -21.58 3.59 -5.49
CA VAL A 141 -20.18 3.47 -5.04
C VAL A 141 -19.66 2.04 -5.14
N ILE A 142 -18.34 1.91 -5.22
CA ILE A 142 -17.68 0.61 -5.09
C ILE A 142 -18.00 0.01 -3.71
N SER A 143 -18.51 -1.23 -3.70
CA SER A 143 -18.89 -1.87 -2.45
C SER A 143 -17.69 -2.08 -1.51
N PRO A 144 -17.88 -2.02 -0.18
CA PRO A 144 -16.76 -2.07 0.76
C PRO A 144 -16.03 -3.42 0.70
N GLY A 145 -16.77 -4.51 0.46
CA GLY A 145 -16.19 -5.84 0.29
C GLY A 145 -15.27 -5.93 -0.93
N LYS A 146 -15.58 -5.20 -2.01
CA LYS A 146 -14.73 -5.12 -3.19
C LYS A 146 -13.48 -4.29 -2.92
N LEU A 147 -13.62 -3.12 -2.30
CA LEU A 147 -12.48 -2.28 -1.88
C LEU A 147 -11.53 -3.03 -0.94
N HIS A 148 -12.08 -3.73 0.06
CA HIS A 148 -11.31 -4.59 0.96
C HIS A 148 -10.52 -5.66 0.21
N SER A 149 -11.18 -6.33 -0.76
CA SER A 149 -10.52 -7.35 -1.57
C SER A 149 -9.42 -6.77 -2.45
N ILE A 150 -9.59 -5.56 -2.96
CA ILE A 150 -8.58 -4.85 -3.75
C ILE A 150 -7.39 -4.50 -2.88
N LEU A 151 -7.59 -3.90 -1.69
CA LEU A 151 -6.50 -3.58 -0.76
C LEU A 151 -5.70 -4.81 -0.35
N ASN A 152 -6.38 -5.91 -0.01
CA ASN A 152 -5.69 -7.15 0.32
C ASN A 152 -4.97 -7.78 -0.87
N LEU A 153 -5.42 -7.52 -2.11
CA LEU A 153 -4.70 -7.95 -3.30
C LEU A 153 -3.49 -7.07 -3.58
N PHE A 154 -3.66 -5.77 -3.43
CA PHE A 154 -2.60 -4.78 -3.52
C PHE A 154 -1.47 -5.10 -2.53
N ASP A 155 -1.77 -5.31 -1.25
CA ASP A 155 -0.72 -5.58 -0.24
C ASP A 155 0.07 -6.88 -0.52
N VAL A 156 -0.59 -7.90 -1.05
CA VAL A 156 0.11 -9.15 -1.43
C VAL A 156 0.92 -8.97 -2.71
N VAL A 157 0.41 -8.25 -3.70
CA VAL A 157 1.19 -7.94 -4.91
C VAL A 157 2.41 -7.08 -4.55
N ARG A 158 2.24 -6.10 -3.67
CA ARG A 158 3.31 -5.28 -3.08
C ARG A 158 4.38 -6.16 -2.43
N GLU A 159 3.97 -7.10 -1.58
CA GLU A 159 4.88 -7.98 -0.83
C GLU A 159 5.70 -8.89 -1.75
N TYR A 160 5.10 -9.49 -2.77
CA TYR A 160 5.77 -10.51 -3.60
C TYR A 160 6.43 -9.93 -4.85
N PHE A 161 5.87 -8.87 -5.44
CA PHE A 161 6.31 -8.35 -6.72
C PHE A 161 6.98 -6.98 -6.61
N GLY A 162 6.83 -6.27 -5.49
CA GLY A 162 7.30 -4.90 -5.31
C GLY A 162 8.76 -4.69 -5.70
N GLY A 163 9.67 -5.52 -5.20
CA GLY A 163 11.11 -5.40 -5.48
C GLY A 163 11.53 -5.77 -6.91
N TYR A 164 10.62 -6.29 -7.73
CA TYR A 164 10.89 -6.66 -9.13
C TYR A 164 10.32 -5.65 -10.15
N MET A 165 9.50 -4.70 -9.69
CA MET A 165 8.94 -3.65 -10.55
C MET A 165 9.94 -2.51 -10.67
N LYS A 166 10.14 -2.00 -11.88
CA LYS A 166 10.81 -0.71 -12.08
C LYS A 166 9.87 0.42 -11.65
N ASP A 167 10.46 1.60 -11.45
CA ASP A 167 9.76 2.78 -10.95
C ASP A 167 8.48 3.12 -11.72
N GLN A 168 8.49 2.96 -13.05
CA GLN A 168 7.31 3.23 -13.88
C GLN A 168 6.13 2.31 -13.51
N LEU A 169 6.34 0.99 -13.52
CA LEU A 169 5.28 0.04 -13.20
C LEU A 169 4.87 0.15 -11.72
N LEU A 170 5.82 0.41 -10.83
CA LEU A 170 5.55 0.59 -9.40
C LEU A 170 4.66 1.82 -9.15
N SER A 171 4.95 2.94 -9.81
CA SER A 171 4.14 4.16 -9.75
C SER A 171 2.73 3.93 -10.32
N GLU A 172 2.62 3.28 -11.49
CA GLU A 172 1.31 2.88 -12.06
C GLU A 172 0.52 1.97 -11.11
N PHE A 173 1.21 1.04 -10.43
CA PHE A 173 0.60 0.14 -9.47
C PHE A 173 0.07 0.90 -8.24
N PHE A 174 0.81 1.88 -7.70
CA PHE A 174 0.37 2.69 -6.56
C PHE A 174 -0.89 3.51 -6.84
N LYS A 175 -1.16 3.89 -8.10
CA LYS A 175 -2.40 4.56 -8.50
C LYS A 175 -3.66 3.75 -8.18
N ILE A 176 -3.57 2.42 -8.14
CA ILE A 176 -4.68 1.56 -7.66
C ILE A 176 -4.97 1.85 -6.18
N PHE A 177 -3.93 1.97 -5.36
CA PHE A 177 -4.07 2.28 -3.93
C PHE A 177 -4.64 3.68 -3.73
N TYR A 178 -4.17 4.69 -4.48
CA TYR A 178 -4.70 6.05 -4.43
C TYR A 178 -6.16 6.14 -4.86
N ALA A 179 -6.57 5.38 -5.88
CA ALA A 179 -7.98 5.30 -6.29
C ALA A 179 -8.86 4.72 -5.19
N VAL A 180 -8.42 3.66 -4.50
CA VAL A 180 -9.16 3.11 -3.35
C VAL A 180 -9.24 4.11 -2.20
N CYS A 181 -8.12 4.76 -1.86
CA CYS A 181 -8.08 5.76 -0.80
C CYS A 181 -9.01 6.94 -1.09
N SER A 182 -9.03 7.41 -2.34
CA SER A 182 -9.90 8.50 -2.79
C SER A 182 -11.38 8.10 -2.72
N ASN A 183 -11.75 6.88 -3.13
CA ASN A 183 -13.12 6.37 -2.99
C ASN A 183 -13.56 6.33 -1.50
N VAL A 184 -12.71 5.78 -0.63
CA VAL A 184 -12.99 5.71 0.81
C VAL A 184 -13.11 7.11 1.41
N ALA A 185 -12.21 8.02 1.05
CA ALA A 185 -12.23 9.40 1.52
C ALA A 185 -13.48 10.14 1.06
N SER A 186 -13.86 10.02 -0.21
CA SER A 186 -15.02 10.67 -0.80
C SER A 186 -16.35 10.26 -0.14
N VAL A 187 -16.51 8.97 0.15
CA VAL A 187 -17.67 8.47 0.92
C VAL A 187 -17.66 9.02 2.35
N LEU A 188 -16.51 9.02 3.01
CA LEU A 188 -16.37 9.51 4.39
C LEU A 188 -16.48 11.05 4.50
N SER A 189 -16.30 11.80 3.43
CA SER A 189 -16.61 13.24 3.40
C SER A 189 -18.12 13.50 3.35
N ASN A 190 -18.93 12.49 3.05
CA ASN A 190 -20.39 12.57 2.96
C ASN A 190 -21.08 11.74 4.06
N VAL A 191 -20.49 11.63 5.26
CA VAL A 191 -21.01 10.77 6.34
C VAL A 191 -22.48 11.00 6.69
N GLU A 192 -22.99 12.22 6.55
CA GLU A 192 -24.38 12.58 6.86
C GLU A 192 -25.38 11.93 5.90
N LYS A 193 -24.95 11.62 4.67
CA LYS A 193 -25.77 11.02 3.61
C LYS A 193 -25.58 9.51 3.51
N VAL A 194 -24.76 8.92 4.38
CA VAL A 194 -24.33 7.53 4.29
C VAL A 194 -24.76 6.78 5.55
N HIS A 195 -25.33 5.59 5.37
CA HIS A 195 -25.78 4.78 6.50
C HIS A 195 -24.64 4.50 7.50
N ILE A 196 -24.92 4.61 8.81
CA ILE A 196 -23.90 4.54 9.88
C ILE A 196 -23.05 3.27 9.85
N SER A 197 -23.66 2.12 9.55
CA SER A 197 -22.93 0.85 9.42
C SER A 197 -21.93 0.88 8.26
N TYR A 198 -22.26 1.57 7.17
CA TYR A 198 -21.38 1.72 6.02
C TYR A 198 -20.21 2.67 6.35
N VAL A 199 -20.48 3.76 7.08
CA VAL A 199 -19.44 4.66 7.61
C VAL A 199 -18.44 3.89 8.47
N LYS A 200 -18.92 3.01 9.38
CA LYS A 200 -18.04 2.17 10.22
C LYS A 200 -17.13 1.28 9.37
N VAL A 201 -17.67 0.63 8.34
CA VAL A 201 -16.87 -0.22 7.44
C VAL A 201 -15.85 0.61 6.65
N MET A 202 -16.22 1.79 6.16
CA MET A 202 -15.31 2.68 5.46
C MET A 202 -14.17 3.22 6.36
N LYS A 203 -14.46 3.51 7.63
CA LYS A 203 -13.41 3.84 8.62
C LYS A 203 -12.43 2.69 8.80
N ASN A 204 -12.91 1.45 8.90
CA ASN A 204 -12.04 0.27 8.99
C ASN A 204 -11.19 0.10 7.73
N LEU A 205 -11.74 0.36 6.54
CA LEU A 205 -10.99 0.36 5.29
C LEU A 205 -9.89 1.44 5.26
N ARG A 206 -10.18 2.65 5.75
CA ARG A 206 -9.17 3.70 5.92
C ARG A 206 -8.04 3.23 6.85
N THR A 207 -8.38 2.60 7.98
CA THR A 207 -7.41 2.04 8.91
C THR A 207 -6.51 0.99 8.24
N LEU A 208 -7.09 0.07 7.46
CA LEU A 208 -6.33 -0.91 6.67
C LEU A 208 -5.41 -0.21 5.66
N ALA A 209 -5.91 0.79 4.94
CA ALA A 209 -5.12 1.56 3.98
C ALA A 209 -3.91 2.24 4.65
N ILE A 210 -4.06 2.80 5.86
CA ILE A 210 -2.96 3.40 6.61
C ILE A 210 -1.91 2.35 7.01
N SER A 211 -2.34 1.16 7.43
CA SER A 211 -1.41 0.07 7.72
C SER A 211 -0.63 -0.37 6.48
N ILE A 212 -1.29 -0.43 5.31
CA ILE A 212 -0.62 -0.72 4.03
C ILE A 212 0.33 0.41 3.66
N LEU A 213 -0.06 1.67 3.85
CA LEU A 213 0.78 2.84 3.58
C LEU A 213 2.07 2.80 4.41
N GLY A 214 2.00 2.41 5.68
CA GLY A 214 3.20 2.19 6.50
C GLY A 214 4.16 1.17 5.86
N LYS A 215 3.62 0.04 5.38
CA LYS A 215 4.41 -0.96 4.66
C LYS A 215 4.96 -0.48 3.31
N LEU A 216 4.32 0.52 2.68
CA LEU A 216 4.84 1.11 1.45
C LEU A 216 6.07 1.97 1.74
N PHE A 217 5.98 2.87 2.73
CA PHE A 217 7.12 3.69 3.15
C PHE A 217 8.29 2.87 3.70
N ASP A 218 7.99 1.75 4.37
CA ASP A 218 8.98 0.82 4.92
C ASP A 218 9.67 -0.03 3.83
N HIS A 219 8.90 -0.61 2.90
CA HIS A 219 9.44 -1.53 1.88
C HIS A 219 10.06 -0.81 0.68
N PHE A 220 9.62 0.41 0.38
CA PHE A 220 10.10 1.21 -0.73
C PHE A 220 10.76 2.49 -0.20
N ASP A 221 11.68 2.30 0.72
CA ASP A 221 12.51 3.34 1.33
C ASP A 221 13.24 4.20 0.28
N LYS A 222 13.63 3.64 -0.87
CA LYS A 222 14.28 4.36 -1.97
C LYS A 222 13.32 5.02 -2.98
N TYR A 223 12.02 4.75 -2.92
CA TYR A 223 11.06 5.29 -3.89
C TYR A 223 10.95 6.82 -3.79
N ILE A 224 10.90 7.48 -4.94
CA ILE A 224 10.82 8.94 -5.04
C ILE A 224 9.35 9.35 -5.07
N TRP A 225 8.80 9.62 -3.90
CA TRP A 225 7.42 10.08 -3.74
C TRP A 225 7.22 11.45 -4.39
N SER A 226 6.30 11.54 -5.35
CA SER A 226 5.94 12.81 -5.99
C SER A 226 5.03 13.68 -5.13
N LYS A 227 5.02 14.99 -5.40
CA LYS A 227 4.14 15.96 -4.73
C LYS A 227 2.66 15.57 -4.82
N ASP A 228 2.23 15.07 -5.97
CA ASP A 228 0.85 14.69 -6.20
C ASP A 228 0.45 13.40 -5.44
N GLU A 229 1.37 12.43 -5.34
CA GLU A 229 1.15 11.24 -4.50
C GLU A 229 1.01 11.63 -3.03
N LEU A 230 1.94 12.45 -2.53
CA LEU A 230 1.88 12.97 -1.17
C LEU A 230 0.59 13.76 -0.94
N PHE A 231 0.18 14.60 -1.87
CA PHE A 231 -1.08 15.33 -1.78
C PHE A 231 -2.28 14.39 -1.58
N VAL A 232 -2.39 13.33 -2.39
CA VAL A 232 -3.51 12.36 -2.27
C VAL A 232 -3.43 11.58 -0.97
N ILE A 233 -2.24 11.13 -0.56
CA ILE A 233 -2.01 10.45 0.73
C ILE A 233 -2.49 11.33 1.88
N PHE A 234 -2.02 12.57 1.93
CA PHE A 234 -2.33 13.48 3.02
C PHE A 234 -3.81 13.83 3.06
N LYS A 235 -4.42 14.19 1.92
CA LYS A 235 -5.86 14.52 1.83
C LYS A 235 -6.75 13.34 2.19
N CYS A 236 -6.42 12.12 1.77
CA CYS A 236 -7.31 10.97 1.95
C CYS A 236 -7.16 10.27 3.31
N LEU A 237 -5.93 10.17 3.82
CA LEU A 237 -5.59 9.29 4.93
C LEU A 237 -5.10 10.04 6.18
N ILE A 238 -4.36 11.13 6.01
CA ILE A 238 -3.66 11.81 7.12
C ILE A 238 -4.51 12.93 7.71
N TRP A 239 -4.85 13.94 6.92
CA TRP A 239 -5.63 15.11 7.34
C TRP A 239 -6.97 14.80 7.99
N PRO A 240 -7.74 13.79 7.54
CA PRO A 240 -8.99 13.44 8.23
C PRO A 240 -8.79 12.88 9.65
N LEU A 241 -7.58 12.48 10.03
CA LEU A 241 -7.28 11.77 11.27
C LEU A 241 -6.34 12.51 12.21
N VAL A 242 -5.41 13.31 11.69
CA VAL A 242 -4.45 14.09 12.49
C VAL A 242 -5.13 14.93 13.57
N PRO A 243 -6.20 15.71 13.28
CA PRO A 243 -6.88 16.49 14.31
C PRO A 243 -7.49 15.68 15.45
N ARG A 244 -7.80 14.40 15.20
CA ARG A 244 -8.43 13.49 16.16
C ARG A 244 -7.41 12.68 16.95
N LEU A 245 -6.15 12.66 16.52
CA LEU A 245 -5.07 11.89 17.13
C LEU A 245 -4.91 12.14 18.65
N PRO A 246 -4.96 13.38 19.17
CA PRO A 246 -4.83 13.63 20.61
C PRO A 246 -5.98 13.04 21.46
N ILE A 247 -7.11 12.71 20.83
CA ILE A 247 -8.31 12.19 21.50
C ILE A 247 -8.39 10.67 21.31
N GLU A 248 -8.25 10.20 20.06
CA GLU A 248 -8.39 8.79 19.70
C GLU A 248 -7.13 7.97 19.99
N GLY A 249 -5.96 8.60 20.06
CA GLY A 249 -4.66 7.94 20.21
C GLY A 249 -4.15 7.76 21.65
N VAL A 250 -4.95 8.15 22.64
CA VAL A 250 -4.55 8.19 24.06
C VAL A 250 -4.27 6.79 24.62
N ASN A 251 -5.06 5.79 24.21
CA ASN A 251 -5.04 4.48 24.86
C ASN A 251 -3.96 3.54 24.29
N ASN A 252 -3.81 3.50 22.96
CA ASN A 252 -2.89 2.60 22.27
C ASN A 252 -2.35 3.26 21.00
N PRO A 253 -1.12 2.90 20.55
CA PRO A 253 -0.59 3.39 19.29
C PRO A 253 -1.51 3.08 18.11
N THR A 254 -2.09 4.14 17.54
CA THR A 254 -2.97 4.03 16.39
C THR A 254 -2.17 3.66 15.14
N PRO A 255 -2.81 3.09 14.09
CA PRO A 255 -2.14 2.87 12.81
C PRO A 255 -1.54 4.14 12.21
N LEU A 256 -2.16 5.31 12.44
CA LEU A 256 -1.61 6.59 12.03
C LEU A 256 -0.31 6.92 12.79
N LEU A 257 -0.28 6.72 14.11
CA LEU A 257 0.93 6.96 14.90
C LEU A 257 2.06 5.97 14.51
N LYS A 258 1.71 4.72 14.21
CA LYS A 258 2.67 3.73 13.71
C LYS A 258 3.24 4.11 12.34
N LEU A 259 2.42 4.65 11.44
CA LEU A 259 2.89 5.20 10.17
C LEU A 259 3.90 6.34 10.39
N PHE A 260 3.61 7.26 11.30
CA PHE A 260 4.56 8.32 11.63
C PHE A 260 5.85 7.75 12.23
N ASN A 261 5.76 6.71 13.06
CA ASN A 261 6.96 6.04 13.54
C ASN A 261 7.78 5.40 12.40
N THR A 262 7.12 4.83 11.38
CA THR A 262 7.83 4.35 10.17
C THR A 262 8.57 5.49 9.47
N TRP A 263 7.97 6.68 9.35
CA TRP A 263 8.66 7.85 8.79
C TRP A 263 9.88 8.27 9.61
N CYS A 264 9.82 8.15 10.94
CA CYS A 264 10.97 8.43 11.79
C CYS A 264 12.14 7.45 11.61
N GLN A 265 11.97 6.29 10.94
CA GLN A 265 13.07 5.35 10.70
C GLN A 265 14.00 5.79 9.55
N ASN A 266 13.60 6.77 8.73
CA ASN A 266 14.38 7.21 7.58
C ASN A 266 14.35 8.76 7.49
N PRO A 267 15.50 9.43 7.62
CA PRO A 267 15.58 10.90 7.61
C PRO A 267 14.97 11.57 6.37
N ARG A 268 14.94 10.89 5.20
CA ARG A 268 14.31 11.42 3.97
C ARG A 268 12.83 11.72 4.16
N TYR A 269 12.15 11.03 5.08
CA TYR A 269 10.74 11.24 5.39
C TYR A 269 10.48 12.38 6.38
N TYR A 270 11.51 13.00 6.97
CA TYR A 270 11.31 14.02 8.02
C TYR A 270 10.57 15.26 7.50
N THR A 271 10.72 15.59 6.21
CA THR A 271 9.97 16.63 5.52
C THR A 271 8.44 16.43 5.58
N LEU A 272 7.98 15.19 5.71
CA LEU A 272 6.54 14.87 5.81
C LEU A 272 5.93 15.37 7.12
N PHE A 273 6.73 15.55 8.18
CA PHE A 273 6.26 16.07 9.47
C PHE A 273 5.97 17.58 9.47
N VAL A 274 6.61 18.31 8.55
CA VAL A 274 6.38 19.75 8.33
C VAL A 274 5.53 20.03 7.10
N THR A 275 5.01 18.99 6.46
CA THR A 275 3.99 19.14 5.42
C THR A 275 2.74 19.78 6.02
N CYS A 276 2.13 20.72 5.30
CA CYS A 276 0.91 21.39 5.73
C CYS A 276 -0.14 21.45 4.61
N ASP A 277 -1.39 21.77 4.96
CA ASP A 277 -2.43 21.94 3.96
C ASP A 277 -2.20 23.22 3.16
N GLU A 278 -2.38 23.16 1.83
CA GLU A 278 -2.26 24.32 0.94
C GLU A 278 -3.20 25.47 1.33
N ASN A 279 -4.31 25.19 2.02
CA ASN A 279 -5.30 26.20 2.45
C ASN A 279 -5.25 26.50 3.95
N ASP A 280 -4.51 25.71 4.73
CA ASP A 280 -4.45 25.83 6.19
C ASP A 280 -3.09 25.37 6.72
N SER A 281 -2.18 26.32 6.91
CA SER A 281 -0.86 26.07 7.47
C SER A 281 -0.90 25.63 8.95
N SER A 282 -2.04 25.72 9.64
CA SER A 282 -2.16 25.21 11.01
C SER A 282 -2.26 23.68 11.04
N LEU A 283 -2.67 23.06 9.93
CA LEU A 283 -2.79 21.61 9.81
C LEU A 283 -1.44 20.99 9.41
N SER A 284 -0.66 20.61 10.42
CA SER A 284 0.61 19.86 10.29
C SER A 284 0.67 18.73 11.31
N VAL A 285 1.58 17.77 11.14
CA VAL A 285 1.58 16.52 11.93
C VAL A 285 2.08 16.73 13.37
N LEU A 286 3.24 17.37 13.53
CA LEU A 286 3.92 17.46 14.84
C LEU A 286 3.08 18.10 15.95
N PRO A 287 2.36 19.23 15.73
CA PRO A 287 1.55 19.83 16.80
C PRO A 287 0.55 18.86 17.43
N PHE A 288 -0.03 17.93 16.65
CA PHE A 288 -0.99 16.96 17.17
C PHE A 288 -0.32 15.77 17.84
N ILE A 289 0.87 15.35 17.41
CA ILE A 289 1.68 14.36 18.15
C ILE A 289 2.04 14.92 19.54
N PHE A 290 2.46 16.18 19.62
CA PHE A 290 2.81 16.80 20.89
C PHE A 290 1.62 17.10 21.79
N LYS A 291 0.44 17.40 21.22
CA LYS A 291 -0.82 17.42 21.99
C LYS A 291 -1.16 16.04 22.56
N LEU A 292 -0.86 14.95 21.83
CA LEU A 292 -1.11 13.59 22.29
C LEU A 292 -0.16 13.20 23.44
N ILE A 293 1.15 13.46 23.35
CA ILE A 293 2.11 13.04 24.39
C ILE A 293 1.87 13.72 25.75
N ILE A 294 1.39 14.98 25.76
CA ILE A 294 1.10 15.73 26.99
C ILE A 294 -0.30 15.44 27.56
N ALA A 295 -1.18 14.76 26.81
CA ALA A 295 -2.55 14.56 27.24
C ALA A 295 -2.62 13.73 28.55
N PRO A 296 -3.47 14.09 29.53
CA PRO A 296 -3.40 13.56 30.90
C PRO A 296 -3.56 12.04 31.06
N LYS A 297 -4.16 11.38 30.06
CA LYS A 297 -4.48 9.94 30.11
C LYS A 297 -3.68 9.10 29.12
N THR A 298 -2.68 9.69 28.47
CA THR A 298 -1.92 9.00 27.42
C THR A 298 -1.16 7.82 28.01
N SER A 299 -1.37 6.65 27.43
CA SER A 299 -0.83 5.41 27.97
C SER A 299 0.70 5.37 27.83
N PRO A 300 1.41 4.66 28.72
CA PRO A 300 2.87 4.53 28.65
C PRO A 300 3.37 4.01 27.30
N GLY A 301 2.63 3.09 26.67
CA GLY A 301 2.98 2.55 25.36
C GLY A 301 2.94 3.60 24.24
N VAL A 302 1.99 4.54 24.31
CA VAL A 302 1.92 5.67 23.36
C VAL A 302 3.04 6.67 23.62
N VAL A 303 3.28 7.03 24.89
CA VAL A 303 4.37 7.94 25.26
C VAL A 303 5.73 7.38 24.82
N ASN A 304 6.00 6.10 25.11
CA ASN A 304 7.26 5.45 24.71
C ASN A 304 7.47 5.46 23.20
N LEU A 305 6.43 5.21 22.40
CA LEU A 305 6.53 5.27 20.95
C LEU A 305 6.85 6.69 20.46
N ILE A 306 6.22 7.71 21.03
CA ILE A 306 6.50 9.10 20.64
C ILE A 306 7.91 9.51 21.07
N LEU A 307 8.40 9.03 22.23
CA LEU A 307 9.78 9.28 22.64
C LEU A 307 10.80 8.59 21.73
N ASP A 308 10.54 7.36 21.29
CA ASP A 308 11.35 6.66 20.28
C ASP A 308 11.37 7.42 18.95
N MET A 309 10.23 7.98 18.53
CA MET A 309 10.16 8.87 17.36
C MET A 309 11.03 10.13 17.54
N ILE A 310 10.96 10.78 18.69
CA ILE A 310 11.76 11.97 19.01
C ILE A 310 13.25 11.61 19.01
N GLU A 311 13.65 10.50 19.63
CA GLU A 311 15.03 10.03 19.65
C GLU A 311 15.56 9.84 18.22
N LYS A 312 14.79 9.21 17.34
CA LYS A 312 15.19 9.01 15.94
C LYS A 312 15.30 10.31 15.16
N LEU A 313 14.34 11.22 15.34
CA LEU A 313 14.42 12.57 14.75
C LEU A 313 15.69 13.31 15.19
N LEU A 314 16.17 13.08 16.40
CA LEU A 314 17.39 13.71 16.93
C LEU A 314 18.67 12.99 16.50
N THR A 315 18.66 11.68 16.32
CA THR A 315 19.90 10.88 16.25
C THR A 315 20.18 10.24 14.89
N LEU A 316 19.15 9.95 14.07
CA LEU A 316 19.38 9.34 12.76
C LEU A 316 19.90 10.38 11.76
N ILE A 317 20.90 9.94 10.99
CA ILE A 317 21.56 10.72 9.95
C ILE A 317 21.62 9.84 8.70
N GLU A 318 21.46 10.46 7.53
CA GLU A 318 21.58 9.77 6.25
C GLU A 318 23.02 9.27 6.04
N ASP A 319 23.18 8.02 5.62
CA ASP A 319 24.48 7.51 5.18
C ASP A 319 24.83 8.02 3.76
N GLU A 320 26.04 7.70 3.26
CA GLU A 320 26.48 8.20 1.96
C GLU A 320 25.65 7.67 0.79
N GLU A 321 25.14 6.43 0.86
CA GLU A 321 24.28 5.87 -0.19
C GLU A 321 22.90 6.54 -0.18
N GLU A 322 22.34 6.82 1.00
CA GLU A 322 21.06 7.50 1.17
C GLU A 322 21.11 8.95 0.66
N LYS A 323 22.24 9.63 0.81
CA LYS A 323 22.46 11.01 0.31
C LYS A 323 22.44 11.11 -1.22
N GLU A 324 22.76 10.05 -1.94
CA GLU A 324 22.66 10.01 -3.40
C GLU A 324 21.20 9.96 -3.88
N ILE A 325 20.28 9.51 -3.02
CA ILE A 325 18.87 9.42 -3.35
C ILE A 325 18.23 10.80 -3.25
N PRO A 326 17.47 11.27 -4.27
CA PRO A 326 16.79 12.55 -4.21
C PRO A 326 15.94 12.73 -2.95
N LYS A 327 16.05 13.91 -2.35
CA LYS A 327 15.23 14.32 -1.21
C LYS A 327 13.77 14.37 -1.61
N ILE A 328 12.90 14.02 -0.66
CA ILE A 328 11.46 14.08 -0.88
C ILE A 328 11.02 15.54 -0.83
N GLU A 329 10.32 15.97 -1.87
CA GLU A 329 9.68 17.28 -1.91
C GLU A 329 8.18 17.13 -1.67
N SER A 330 7.69 17.73 -0.59
CA SER A 330 6.26 17.76 -0.33
C SER A 330 5.54 18.80 -1.19
N PHE A 331 4.23 18.66 -1.33
CA PHE A 331 3.38 19.59 -2.07
C PHE A 331 3.27 20.97 -1.38
N CYS A 332 3.37 21.02 -0.05
CA CYS A 332 3.40 22.26 0.72
C CYS A 332 4.06 22.01 2.09
N THR A 333 4.96 22.90 2.53
CA THR A 333 5.68 22.76 3.80
C THR A 333 5.64 24.04 4.62
N LEU A 334 5.70 23.88 5.94
CA LEU A 334 5.94 24.97 6.87
C LEU A 334 7.37 25.50 6.71
N ILE A 335 7.54 26.80 6.94
CA ILE A 335 8.85 27.42 7.00
C ILE A 335 9.53 26.96 8.30
N VAL A 336 10.54 26.11 8.15
CA VAL A 336 11.45 25.75 9.23
C VAL A 336 12.54 26.82 9.25
N LYS A 337 12.54 27.68 10.27
CA LYS A 337 13.64 28.64 10.44
C LYS A 337 14.90 27.85 10.75
N ALA A 338 15.85 27.85 9.81
CA ALA A 338 17.20 27.45 10.12
C ALA A 338 17.73 28.45 11.15
N GLU A 339 17.88 28.05 12.41
CA GLU A 339 18.78 28.79 13.27
C GLU A 339 20.17 28.66 12.64
N ASP A 340 20.93 29.75 12.52
CA ASP A 340 22.31 29.80 11.99
C ASP A 340 23.33 28.98 12.83
N LYS A 341 22.86 28.01 13.61
CA LYS A 341 23.68 27.04 14.33
C LYS A 341 24.03 25.90 13.38
N ALA A 342 25.27 25.91 12.92
CA ALA A 342 25.81 25.03 11.89
C ALA A 342 25.75 23.51 12.15
N ASP A 343 25.26 23.04 13.32
CA ASP A 343 25.47 21.66 13.77
C ASP A 343 24.19 20.86 14.11
N ILE A 344 22.98 21.35 13.78
CA ILE A 344 21.74 20.61 14.09
C ILE A 344 21.10 19.98 12.83
N ASN A 345 20.83 18.67 12.90
CA ASN A 345 20.13 17.96 11.82
C ASN A 345 18.69 18.45 11.64
N PHE A 346 18.11 18.18 10.47
CA PHE A 346 16.76 18.65 10.12
C PHE A 346 15.69 18.16 11.11
N GLY A 347 15.79 16.92 11.59
CA GLY A 347 14.85 16.38 12.58
C GLY A 347 14.89 17.16 13.91
N SER A 348 16.07 17.61 14.34
CA SER A 348 16.22 18.50 15.50
C SER A 348 15.59 19.87 15.26
N GLN A 349 15.76 20.44 14.06
CA GLN A 349 15.19 21.74 13.70
C GLN A 349 13.66 21.77 13.80
N ILE A 350 13.00 20.72 13.29
CA ILE A 350 11.53 20.64 13.30
C ILE A 350 10.95 20.39 14.70
N LEU A 351 11.77 19.93 15.66
CA LEU A 351 11.37 19.73 17.05
C LEU A 351 11.47 20.99 17.92
N ILE A 352 12.21 22.03 17.49
CA ILE A 352 12.43 23.26 18.28
C ILE A 352 11.10 23.89 18.75
N PRO A 353 10.07 24.07 17.91
CA PRO A 353 8.79 24.65 18.35
C PRO A 353 8.06 23.82 19.41
N HIS A 354 8.45 22.57 19.59
CA HIS A 354 7.80 21.58 20.45
C HIS A 354 8.60 21.23 21.73
N LEU A 355 9.78 21.84 21.93
CA LEU A 355 10.59 21.66 23.13
C LEU A 355 9.82 21.82 24.46
N PRO A 356 8.89 22.79 24.63
CA PRO A 356 8.13 22.90 25.87
C PRO A 356 7.37 21.63 26.23
N SER A 357 6.75 20.98 25.24
CA SER A 357 6.01 19.71 25.44
C SER A 357 6.95 18.55 25.77
N ILE A 358 8.15 18.50 25.15
CA ILE A 358 9.17 17.48 25.45
C ILE A 358 9.63 17.61 26.90
N LEU A 359 9.98 18.84 27.32
CA LEU A 359 10.46 19.12 28.68
C LEU A 359 9.38 18.80 29.73
N GLU A 360 8.11 19.07 29.43
CA GLU A 360 7.00 18.72 30.31
C GLU A 360 6.90 17.21 30.54
N VAL A 361 7.03 16.41 29.48
CA VAL A 361 7.00 14.94 29.57
C VAL A 361 8.19 14.41 30.36
N MET A 362 9.39 14.98 30.16
CA MET A 362 10.58 14.59 30.92
C MET A 362 10.42 14.91 32.41
N LYS A 363 9.86 16.07 32.76
CA LYS A 363 9.55 16.43 34.15
C LYS A 363 8.59 15.44 34.81
N ARG A 364 7.52 15.03 34.10
CA ARG A 364 6.53 14.06 34.60
C ARG A 364 7.08 12.64 34.81
N ARG A 365 8.23 12.29 34.22
CA ARG A 365 8.88 10.98 34.38
C ARG A 365 9.92 10.94 35.48
N ILE A 366 10.50 12.09 35.81
CA ILE A 366 11.52 12.23 36.85
C ILE A 366 10.86 12.45 38.22
N ALA A 367 9.71 13.13 38.25
CA ALA A 367 8.82 13.21 39.42
C ALA A 367 8.08 11.88 39.63
#